data_AF-A0AAV6GWM5-F1
#
_entry.id   AF-A0AAV6GWM5-F1
#
_cell.length_a   1.000
_cell.length_b   1.000
_cell.length_c   1.000
_cell.angle_alpha   90.00
_cell.angle_beta   90.00
_cell.angle_gamma   90.00
#
_symmetry.space_group_name_H-M   'P 1'
#
loop_
_entity.id
_entity.type
_entity.pdbx_description
1 polymer ?
#
loop_
_entity_poly.entity_id
_entity_poly.type
_entity_poly.pdbx_seq_one_letter_code
_entity_poly.pdbx_strand_id
1 'polypeptide(L)'
;MVVKVRWFYHPQEAGRGKMHREAKHALYQSSHEDENDVQTISHKCQVLSWEEYERACCGRKSRDGGQEVFYLAGTYDPGSGQMVTAQGLSIFC
;
A
#
# COMPACT_ATOMS: atom_id res chain seq x y z
N MET A 1 4.72 20.51 14.32
CA MET A 1 5.79 20.27 13.32
C MET A 1 5.12 19.64 12.11
N VAL A 2 5.45 20.06 10.89
CA VAL A 2 4.73 19.59 9.68
C VAL A 2 5.60 18.63 8.88
N VAL A 3 4.98 17.62 8.26
CA VAL A 3 5.60 16.70 7.32
C VAL A 3 4.79 16.65 6.02
N LYS A 4 5.49 16.63 4.87
CA LYS A 4 4.88 16.38 3.58
C LYS A 4 4.82 14.87 3.32
N VAL A 5 3.64 14.36 3.01
CA VAL A 5 3.37 12.92 2.83
C VAL A 5 2.97 12.65 1.39
N ARG A 6 3.40 11.50 0.86
CA ARG A 6 2.84 10.93 -0.38
C ARG A 6 2.00 9.72 -0.01
N TRP A 7 0.74 9.71 -0.45
CA TRP A 7 -0.22 8.71 -0.04
C TRP A 7 -0.07 7.38 -0.77
N PHE A 8 -0.22 6.31 0.00
CA PHE A 8 -0.56 4.98 -0.51
C PHE A 8 -2.03 4.72 -0.21
N TYR A 9 -2.68 3.94 -1.07
CA TYR A 9 -4.08 3.56 -0.93
C TYR A 9 -4.24 2.05 -0.82
N HIS A 10 -5.09 1.61 0.08
CA HIS A 10 -5.60 0.26 0.08
C HIS A 10 -6.62 0.06 -1.07
N PRO A 11 -6.77 -1.18 -1.57
CA PRO A 11 -7.74 -1.48 -2.63
C PRO A 11 -9.18 -1.02 -2.31
N GLN A 12 -9.57 -1.06 -1.02
CA GLN A 12 -10.90 -0.67 -0.58
C GLN A 12 -11.12 0.85 -0.64
N GLU A 13 -10.06 1.63 -0.42
CA GLU A 13 -10.10 3.10 -0.46
C GLU A 13 -10.15 3.62 -1.90
N ALA A 14 -9.59 2.85 -2.86
CA ALA A 14 -9.69 3.13 -4.29
C ALA A 14 -11.05 2.73 -4.91
N GLY A 15 -12.09 2.53 -4.09
CA GLY A 15 -13.46 2.22 -4.54
C GLY A 15 -13.68 0.76 -4.96
N ARG A 16 -12.70 -0.14 -4.77
CA ARG A 16 -12.83 -1.57 -5.10
C ARG A 16 -13.08 -2.42 -3.86
N GLY A 17 -14.25 -2.24 -3.26
CA GLY A 17 -14.70 -2.94 -2.04
C GLY A 17 -14.89 -4.47 -2.16
N LYS A 18 -14.59 -5.10 -3.31
CA LYS A 18 -14.74 -6.55 -3.54
C LYS A 18 -13.48 -7.27 -4.01
N MET A 19 -12.36 -6.57 -4.25
CA MET A 19 -11.10 -7.26 -4.57
C MET A 19 -10.55 -7.90 -3.29
N HIS A 20 -10.90 -9.18 -3.15
CA HIS A 20 -10.32 -10.23 -2.31
C HIS A 20 -9.86 -9.87 -0.90
N ARG A 21 -10.39 -10.63 0.07
CA ARG A 21 -9.86 -10.79 1.45
C ARG A 21 -8.33 -11.03 1.49
N GLU A 22 -7.74 -11.46 0.38
CA GLU A 22 -6.33 -11.74 0.18
C GLU A 22 -5.46 -10.48 -0.01
N ALA A 23 -6.06 -9.31 -0.25
CA ALA A 23 -5.32 -8.05 -0.49
C ALA A 23 -5.07 -7.21 0.77
N LYS A 24 -5.13 -7.80 1.98
CA LYS A 24 -5.01 -7.07 3.25
C LYS A 24 -3.69 -6.28 3.38
N HIS A 25 -2.62 -6.77 2.78
CA HIS A 25 -1.30 -6.14 2.81
C HIS A 25 -0.93 -5.42 1.50
N ALA A 26 -1.90 -5.27 0.58
CA ALA A 26 -1.69 -4.58 -0.69
C ALA A 26 -1.77 -3.06 -0.51
N LEU A 27 -0.83 -2.35 -1.12
CA LEU A 27 -0.85 -0.89 -1.24
C LEU A 27 -0.62 -0.47 -2.69
N TYR A 28 -1.36 0.57 -3.11
CA TYR A 28 -1.18 1.26 -4.37
C TYR A 28 -0.50 2.60 -4.11
N GLN A 29 0.64 2.85 -4.76
CA GLN A 29 1.30 4.15 -4.67
C GLN A 29 0.51 5.21 -5.44
N SER A 30 0.48 6.44 -4.94
CA SER A 30 -0.19 7.55 -5.60
C SER A 30 0.73 8.76 -5.78
N SER A 31 0.34 9.67 -6.67
CA SER A 31 0.91 11.02 -6.79
C SER A 31 0.31 12.01 -5.80
N HIS A 32 -0.73 11.62 -5.05
CA HIS A 32 -1.36 12.49 -4.06
C HIS A 32 -0.41 12.80 -2.91
N GLU A 33 -0.15 14.08 -2.70
CA GLU A 33 0.70 14.61 -1.63
C GLU A 33 -0.01 15.73 -0.87
N ASP A 34 0.15 15.75 0.45
CA ASP A 34 -0.36 16.79 1.33
C ASP A 34 0.57 17.00 2.54
N GLU A 35 0.19 17.93 3.42
CA GLU A 35 0.91 18.24 4.66
C GLU A 35 0.11 17.78 5.88
N ASN A 36 0.77 17.08 6.80
CA ASN A 36 0.17 16.56 8.02
C ASN A 36 1.03 16.92 9.25
N ASP A 37 0.43 16.92 10.44
CA ASP A 37 1.18 17.12 11.69
C ASP A 37 1.99 15.86 12.02
N VAL A 38 3.27 16.03 12.36
CA VAL A 38 4.17 14.94 12.73
C VAL A 38 3.63 14.10 13.90
N GLN A 39 2.83 14.68 14.79
CA GLN A 39 2.24 13.98 15.94
C GLN A 39 1.15 12.95 15.53
N THR A 40 0.70 12.94 14.26
CA THR A 40 -0.25 11.93 13.77
C THR A 40 0.43 10.65 13.28
N ILE A 41 1.77 10.61 13.24
CA ILE A 41 2.51 9.43 12.81
C ILE A 41 2.45 8.36 13.90
N SER A 42 1.84 7.21 13.59
CA SER A 42 1.76 6.07 14.52
C SER A 42 3.11 5.34 14.65
N HIS A 43 3.64 4.81 13.56
CA HIS A 43 4.85 3.99 13.55
C HIS A 43 5.45 3.88 12.14
N LYS A 44 6.63 3.26 12.02
CA LYS A 44 7.27 2.98 10.72
C LYS A 44 6.84 1.60 10.21
N CYS A 45 6.48 1.53 8.93
CA CYS A 45 6.19 0.30 8.21
C CYS A 45 7.10 0.17 6.97
N GLN A 46 7.07 -1.00 6.33
CA GLN A 46 7.82 -1.27 5.10
C GLN A 46 6.86 -1.58 3.95
N VAL A 47 7.14 -1.03 2.77
CA VAL A 47 6.46 -1.37 1.52
C VAL A 47 7.49 -2.02 0.61
N LEU A 48 7.27 -3.30 0.30
CA LEU A 48 8.20 -4.13 -0.47
C LEU A 48 7.67 -4.41 -1.88
N SER A 49 8.54 -4.88 -2.76
CA SER A 49 8.09 -5.55 -3.98
C SER A 49 7.38 -6.87 -3.65
N TRP A 50 6.60 -7.40 -4.60
CA TRP A 50 5.93 -8.69 -4.42
C TRP A 50 6.91 -9.84 -4.08
N GLU A 51 8.05 -9.91 -4.79
CA GLU A 51 9.05 -10.95 -4.59
C GLU A 51 9.70 -10.89 -3.19
N GLU A 52 9.98 -9.67 -2.71
CA GLU A 52 10.53 -9.46 -1.36
C GLU A 52 9.51 -9.76 -0.28
N TYR A 53 8.25 -9.38 -0.50
CA TYR A 53 7.15 -9.67 0.41
C TYR A 53 6.91 -11.17 0.54
N GLU A 54 6.88 -11.90 -0.59
CA GLU A 54 6.72 -13.36 -0.61
C GLU A 54 7.87 -14.05 0.15
N ARG A 55 9.11 -13.63 -0.09
CA ARG A 55 10.29 -14.12 0.65
C ARG A 55 10.21 -13.83 2.14
N ALA A 56 9.76 -12.64 2.52
CA ALA A 56 9.60 -12.23 3.92
C ALA A 56 8.48 -13.03 4.62
N CYS A 57 7.40 -13.37 3.90
CA CYS A 57 6.31 -14.19 4.43
C CYS A 57 6.71 -15.66 4.57
N CYS A 58 7.41 -16.24 3.59
CA CYS A 58 7.90 -17.62 3.63
C CYS A 58 8.87 -17.89 4.79
N GLY A 59 9.63 -16.88 5.24
CA GLY A 59 10.59 -17.00 6.34
C GLY A 59 10.01 -16.78 7.75
N ARG A 60 8.76 -16.30 7.87
CA ARG A 60 8.17 -15.91 9.16
C ARG A 60 7.19 -16.96 9.66
N LYS A 61 7.69 -17.97 10.38
CA LYS A 61 6.88 -18.64 11.42
C LYS A 61 6.52 -17.59 12.46
N SER A 62 5.25 -17.16 12.44
CA SER A 62 4.54 -16.34 13.45
C SER A 62 5.47 -15.67 14.47
N ARG A 63 6.02 -14.51 14.12
CA ARG A 63 6.73 -13.66 15.09
C ARG A 63 5.92 -12.40 15.30
N ASP A 64 5.03 -12.54 16.26
CA ASP A 64 4.30 -11.50 16.96
C ASP A 64 5.31 -10.44 17.45
N GLY A 65 5.31 -9.25 16.84
CA GLY A 65 6.20 -8.12 17.16
C GLY A 65 7.13 -7.61 16.05
N GLY A 66 7.08 -8.16 14.83
CA GLY A 66 7.83 -7.60 13.68
C GLY A 66 7.23 -6.31 13.11
N GLN A 67 8.07 -5.42 12.55
CA GLN A 67 7.60 -4.26 11.77
C GLN A 67 6.54 -4.68 10.74
N GLU A 68 5.46 -3.91 10.65
CA GLU A 68 4.38 -4.15 9.69
C GLU A 68 4.91 -4.02 8.26
N VAL A 69 4.58 -4.99 7.42
CA VAL A 69 5.05 -5.09 6.04
C VAL A 69 3.86 -5.16 5.10
N PHE A 70 3.94 -4.37 4.03
CA PHE A 70 3.01 -4.32 2.91
C PHE A 70 3.75 -4.63 1.61
N TYR A 71 3.00 -4.95 0.56
CA TYR A 71 3.55 -5.07 -0.79
C TYR A 71 2.95 -4.05 -1.75
N LEU A 72 3.77 -3.57 -2.67
CA LEU A 72 3.35 -2.67 -3.73
C LEU A 72 2.58 -3.44 -4.80
N ALA A 73 1.27 -3.23 -4.85
CA ALA A 73 0.38 -3.87 -5.81
C ALA A 73 0.31 -3.12 -7.15
N GLY A 74 0.66 -1.84 -7.16
CA GLY A 74 0.60 -1.00 -8.35
C GLY A 74 0.49 0.49 -8.06
N THR A 75 -0.08 1.24 -9.00
CA THR A 75 -0.31 2.69 -8.91
C THR A 75 -1.81 3.01 -8.89
N TYR A 76 -2.18 4.09 -8.20
CA TYR A 76 -3.52 4.65 -8.18
C TYR A 76 -3.49 6.17 -8.34
N ASP A 77 -4.26 6.67 -9.31
CA ASP A 77 -4.51 8.09 -9.48
C ASP A 77 -5.90 8.46 -8.92
N PRO A 78 -5.96 9.18 -7.78
CA PRO A 78 -7.23 9.59 -7.18
C PRO A 78 -7.97 10.66 -7.99
N GLY A 79 -7.29 11.39 -8.89
CA GLY A 79 -7.91 12.39 -9.74
C GLY A 79 -8.76 11.77 -10.85
N SER A 80 -8.29 10.66 -11.44
CA SER A 80 -8.98 9.94 -12.51
C SER A 80 -9.69 8.66 -12.04
N GLY A 81 -9.35 8.15 -10.86
CA GLY A 81 -9.77 6.83 -10.39
C GLY A 81 -9.02 5.68 -11.07
N GLN A 82 -8.01 5.95 -11.90
CA GLN A 82 -7.28 4.92 -12.63
C GLN A 82 -6.36 4.12 -11.71
N MET A 83 -6.42 2.79 -11.85
CA MET A 83 -5.53 1.86 -11.15
C MET A 83 -4.76 1.02 -12.16
N VAL A 84 -3.48 0.79 -11.87
CA VAL A 84 -2.59 -0.02 -12.69
C VAL A 84 -1.85 -1.00 -11.78
N THR A 85 -1.67 -2.25 -12.18
CA THR A 85 -0.86 -3.23 -11.41
C THR A 85 0.63 -2.87 -11.44
N ALA A 86 1.42 -3.51 -10.58
CA ALA A 86 2.88 -3.36 -10.58
C ALA A 86 3.53 -3.68 -11.95
N GLN A 87 2.86 -4.47 -12.80
CA GLN A 87 3.30 -4.81 -14.16
C GLN A 87 2.82 -3.81 -15.23
N GLY A 88 2.16 -2.72 -14.85
CA GLY A 88 1.68 -1.72 -15.81
C GLY A 88 0.33 -2.05 -16.45
N LEU A 89 -0.38 -3.08 -15.97
CA LEU A 89 -1.68 -3.47 -16.53
C LEU A 89 -2.79 -2.66 -15.87
N SER A 90 -3.61 -1.97 -16.68
CA SER A 90 -4.76 -1.23 -16.17
C SER A 90 -5.79 -2.20 -15.57
N ILE A 91 -6.25 -1.88 -14.36
CA ILE A 91 -7.28 -2.64 -13.65
C ILE A 91 -8.62 -2.01 -14.01
N PHE A 92 -9.26 -2.53 -15.06
CA PHE A 92 -10.61 -2.13 -15.46
C PHE A 92 -11.65 -2.82 -14.57
N CYS A 93 -12.75 -2.11 -14.27
CA CYS A 93 -13.90 -2.68 -13.56
C CYS A 93 -14.87 -3.30 -14.56
#